data_AF-A0A2D6PV60-F1
#
_entry.id   AF-A0A2D6PV60-F1
#
_cell.length_a   1.000
_cell.length_b   1.000
_cell.length_c   1.000
_cell.angle_alpha   90.00
_cell.angle_beta   90.00
_cell.angle_gamma   90.00
#
_symmetry.space_group_name_H-M   'P 1'
#
loop_
_entity.id
_entity.type
_entity.pdbx_description
1 polymer ?
#
loop_
_entity_poly.entity_id
_entity_poly.type
_entity_poly.pdbx_seq_one_letter_code
_entity_poly.pdbx_strand_id
1 'polypeptide(L)'
;LGAYLDLEPTRLDETHLRQMERILETEGMPLHARRRRVSAWRKFLRFLHERTSALGLGAALIQTAKRESHGDRLLLGLVALVGLRLCEIAALEGRDIRPRKRQIVSRFGFRIVPLHPWIESLFIEARRREPIAAYRPLLPGPNGFPVNARTLHSRFSRTMTRLGHPGLKPDTLRREASELLTRMGTPPGLVQAFLGKDRGRPIAPRRGRLVDLTCLRDRINRLPTAVGEVAKPAATDG
;
A
#
# COMPACT_ATOMS: atom_id res chain seq x y z
N LEU A 1 10.07 -11.24 26.08
CA LEU A 1 11.12 -10.46 25.41
C LEU A 1 11.37 -9.15 26.14
N GLY A 2 10.34 -8.33 26.42
CA GLY A 2 10.45 -7.27 27.44
C GLY A 2 10.93 -7.81 28.80
N ALA A 3 10.40 -8.96 29.25
CA ALA A 3 10.87 -9.61 30.48
C ALA A 3 12.22 -10.36 30.39
N TYR A 4 12.85 -10.47 29.21
CA TYR A 4 14.03 -11.35 29.02
C TYR A 4 15.29 -10.61 28.55
N LEU A 5 15.15 -9.52 27.80
CA LEU A 5 16.29 -8.79 27.23
C LEU A 5 16.24 -7.29 27.50
N ASP A 6 15.16 -6.78 28.11
CA ASP A 6 14.97 -5.37 28.47
C ASP A 6 15.39 -4.37 27.36
N LEU A 7 15.13 -4.75 26.10
CA LEU A 7 15.50 -3.99 24.91
C LEU A 7 14.25 -3.55 24.15
N GLU A 8 14.31 -2.36 23.57
CA GLU A 8 13.28 -1.88 22.67
C GLU A 8 13.11 -2.85 21.48
N PRO A 9 11.86 -3.14 21.04
CA PRO A 9 11.62 -4.10 19.97
C PRO A 9 12.30 -3.80 18.63
N THR A 10 12.66 -2.55 18.39
CA THR A 10 13.38 -2.05 17.20
C THR A 10 14.87 -2.38 17.21
N ARG A 11 15.45 -2.69 18.37
CA ARG A 11 16.87 -3.04 18.56
C ARG A 11 17.13 -4.55 18.59
N LEU A 12 16.07 -5.34 18.50
CA LEU A 12 16.15 -6.80 18.51
C LEU A 12 16.47 -7.34 17.11
N ASP A 13 17.38 -8.30 17.07
CA ASP A 13 17.86 -8.97 15.85
C ASP A 13 17.89 -10.50 16.01
N GLU A 14 18.45 -11.21 15.04
CA GLU A 14 18.55 -12.68 15.06
C GLU A 14 19.47 -13.20 16.19
N THR A 15 20.45 -12.40 16.60
CA THR A 15 21.38 -12.70 17.69
C THR A 15 20.65 -12.75 19.03
N HIS A 16 19.74 -11.79 19.26
CA HIS A 16 18.86 -11.76 20.42
C HIS A 16 17.85 -12.91 20.44
N LEU A 17 17.37 -13.36 19.27
CA LEU A 17 16.50 -14.56 19.19
C LEU A 17 17.23 -15.84 19.61
N ARG A 18 18.50 -15.99 19.26
CA ARG A 18 19.34 -17.12 19.68
C ARG A 18 19.61 -17.10 21.18
N GLN A 19 19.82 -15.92 21.77
CA GLN A 19 19.95 -15.76 23.22
C GLN A 19 18.66 -16.16 23.94
N MET A 20 17.50 -15.71 23.45
CA MET A 20 16.20 -16.12 23.99
C MET A 20 16.00 -17.64 23.87
N GLU A 21 16.38 -18.27 22.76
CA GLU A 21 16.26 -19.72 22.59
C GLU A 21 17.07 -20.50 23.65
N ARG A 22 18.28 -20.03 23.97
CA ARG A 22 19.12 -20.61 25.04
C ARG A 22 18.52 -20.41 26.44
N ILE A 23 17.95 -19.24 26.73
CA ILE A 23 17.29 -18.98 28.02
C ILE A 23 16.09 -19.91 28.19
N LEU A 24 15.25 -20.04 27.17
CA LEU A 24 14.12 -20.96 27.19
C LEU A 24 14.55 -22.42 27.33
N GLU A 25 15.73 -22.78 26.82
CA GLU A 25 16.33 -24.10 27.03
C GLU A 25 16.75 -24.31 28.49
N THR A 26 17.42 -23.34 29.11
CA THR A 26 17.79 -23.42 30.53
C THR A 26 16.60 -23.44 31.47
N GLU A 27 15.47 -22.86 31.08
CA GLU A 27 14.19 -22.93 31.82
C GLU A 27 13.46 -24.28 31.65
N GLY A 28 14.07 -25.25 30.96
CA GLY A 28 13.48 -26.57 30.76
C GLY A 28 12.35 -26.61 29.74
N MET A 29 12.19 -25.58 28.89
CA MET A 29 11.12 -25.57 27.89
C MET A 29 11.35 -26.66 26.83
N PRO A 30 10.33 -27.48 26.50
CA PRO A 30 10.44 -28.50 25.46
C PRO A 30 10.78 -27.91 24.09
N LEU A 31 11.63 -28.60 23.33
CA LEU A 31 12.15 -28.16 22.02
C LEU A 31 11.05 -27.66 21.06
N HIS A 32 9.91 -28.36 21.00
CA HIS A 32 8.79 -28.01 20.12
C HIS A 32 8.10 -26.68 20.53
N ALA A 33 8.07 -26.35 21.82
CA ALA A 33 7.53 -25.11 22.34
C ALA A 33 8.51 -23.94 22.10
N ARG A 34 9.81 -24.17 22.29
CA ARG A 34 10.88 -23.21 21.96
C ARG A 34 10.83 -22.80 20.49
N ARG A 35 10.81 -23.78 19.57
CA ARG A 35 10.73 -23.55 18.12
C ARG A 35 9.50 -22.73 17.73
N ARG A 36 8.33 -22.99 18.33
CA ARG A 36 7.11 -22.21 18.09
C ARG A 36 7.27 -20.75 18.55
N ARG A 37 7.79 -20.51 19.76
CA ARG A 37 8.03 -19.16 20.27
C ARG A 37 9.07 -18.39 19.44
N VAL A 38 10.20 -19.00 19.11
CA VAL A 38 11.24 -18.38 18.26
C VAL A 38 10.68 -18.05 16.88
N SER A 39 9.89 -18.93 16.27
CA SER A 39 9.24 -18.67 14.98
C SER A 39 8.25 -17.50 15.04
N ALA A 40 7.44 -17.42 16.10
CA ALA A 40 6.52 -16.30 16.32
C ALA A 40 7.27 -14.97 16.47
N TRP A 41 8.35 -14.95 17.26
CA TRP A 41 9.18 -13.76 17.43
C TRP A 41 9.95 -13.36 16.18
N ARG A 42 10.48 -14.32 15.41
CA ARG A 42 11.10 -14.05 14.12
C ARG A 42 10.11 -13.43 13.13
N LYS A 43 8.84 -13.85 13.14
CA LYS A 43 7.77 -13.20 12.36
C LYS A 43 7.47 -11.79 12.86
N PHE A 44 7.47 -11.58 14.17
CA PHE A 44 7.26 -10.27 14.79
C PHE A 44 8.40 -9.28 14.49
N LEU A 45 9.67 -9.71 14.61
CA LEU A 45 10.83 -8.88 14.26
C LEU A 45 10.85 -8.52 12.79
N ARG A 46 10.53 -9.48 11.92
CA ARG A 46 10.36 -9.22 10.49
C ARG A 46 9.26 -8.21 10.23
N PHE A 47 8.12 -8.34 10.91
CA PHE A 47 7.03 -7.36 10.85
C PHE A 47 7.46 -5.97 11.35
N LEU A 48 8.28 -5.88 12.41
CA LEU A 48 8.80 -4.61 12.92
C LEU A 48 9.84 -3.99 12.00
N HIS A 49 10.81 -4.75 11.51
CA HIS A 49 11.80 -4.29 10.53
C HIS A 49 11.13 -3.84 9.23
N GLU A 50 10.11 -4.56 8.78
CA GLU A 50 9.26 -4.15 7.65
C GLU A 50 8.46 -2.88 7.95
N ARG A 51 8.15 -2.56 9.22
CA ARG A 51 7.56 -1.26 9.62
C ARG A 51 8.59 -0.13 9.67
N THR A 52 9.84 -0.39 10.03
CA THR A 52 10.87 0.66 10.14
C THR A 52 11.55 0.97 8.80
N SER A 53 11.68 0.01 7.89
CA SER A 53 12.49 0.15 6.67
C SER A 53 11.70 0.41 5.38
N ALA A 54 10.38 0.57 5.44
CA ALA A 54 9.56 0.70 4.21
C ALA A 54 9.50 2.13 3.64
N LEU A 55 9.94 3.16 4.36
CA LEU A 55 9.77 4.54 3.93
C LEU A 55 10.65 4.87 2.73
N GLY A 56 10.02 5.26 1.62
CA GLY A 56 10.68 5.58 0.37
C GLY A 56 10.73 4.39 -0.61
N LEU A 57 10.30 3.20 -0.20
CA LEU A 57 10.23 2.03 -1.09
C LEU A 57 9.25 2.26 -2.24
N GLY A 58 8.07 2.80 -1.97
CA GLY A 58 7.07 3.13 -2.97
C GLY A 58 7.61 4.13 -3.99
N ALA A 59 8.31 5.17 -3.53
CA ALA A 59 8.93 6.17 -4.40
C ALA A 59 10.06 5.58 -5.26
N ALA A 60 10.94 4.76 -4.66
CA ALA A 60 11.98 4.03 -5.38
C ALA A 60 11.38 3.12 -6.47
N LEU A 61 10.34 2.36 -6.14
CA LEU A 61 9.65 1.48 -7.08
C LEU A 61 8.96 2.24 -8.22
N ILE A 62 8.37 3.41 -7.93
CA ILE A 62 7.76 4.25 -8.95
C ILE A 62 8.81 4.76 -9.94
N GLN A 63 9.99 5.14 -9.46
CA GLN A 63 11.10 5.55 -10.32
C GLN A 63 11.60 4.40 -11.20
N THR A 64 11.85 3.22 -10.63
CA THR A 64 12.34 2.07 -11.38
C THR A 64 11.28 1.53 -12.35
N ALA A 65 10.00 1.60 -11.99
CA ALA A 65 8.89 1.19 -12.85
C ALA A 65 8.69 2.07 -14.08
N LYS A 66 9.39 3.20 -14.25
CA LYS A 66 9.32 4.02 -15.48
C LYS A 66 9.60 3.22 -16.76
N ARG A 67 10.39 2.14 -16.66
CA ARG A 67 10.72 1.23 -17.78
C ARG A 67 9.72 0.09 -17.97
N GLU A 68 8.78 -0.09 -17.06
CA GLU A 68 7.77 -1.15 -17.11
C GLU A 68 6.60 -0.80 -18.05
N SER A 69 5.81 -1.82 -18.37
CA SER A 69 4.60 -1.64 -19.18
C SER A 69 3.66 -0.59 -18.55
N HIS A 70 2.91 0.13 -19.39
CA HIS A 70 1.97 1.15 -18.91
C HIS A 70 0.99 0.61 -17.85
N GLY A 71 0.47 -0.59 -18.07
CA GLY A 71 -0.45 -1.22 -17.11
C GLY A 71 0.21 -1.62 -15.79
N ASP A 72 1.51 -1.96 -15.80
CA ASP A 72 2.25 -2.29 -14.56
C ASP A 72 2.59 -1.02 -13.77
N ARG A 73 2.97 0.07 -14.47
CA ARG A 73 3.10 1.41 -13.89
C ARG A 73 1.80 1.85 -13.21
N LEU A 74 0.68 1.70 -13.90
CA LEU A 74 -0.64 2.05 -13.37
C LEU A 74 -1.02 1.19 -12.17
N LEU A 75 -0.83 -0.14 -12.26
CA LEU A 75 -1.06 -1.06 -11.16
C LEU A 75 -0.29 -0.66 -9.90
N LEU A 76 1.00 -0.38 -10.05
CA LEU A 76 1.87 0.04 -8.95
C LEU A 76 1.39 1.36 -8.34
N GLY A 77 1.10 2.38 -9.14
CA GLY A 77 0.61 3.67 -8.66
C GLY A 77 -0.72 3.56 -7.91
N LEU A 78 -1.68 2.81 -8.43
CA LEU A 78 -2.98 2.63 -7.79
C LEU A 78 -2.86 1.97 -6.40
N VAL A 79 -1.89 1.09 -6.23
CA VAL A 79 -1.59 0.47 -4.93
C VAL A 79 -0.84 1.43 -4.02
N ALA A 80 0.27 2.00 -4.50
CA ALA A 80 1.23 2.77 -3.68
C ALA A 80 0.79 4.21 -3.38
N LEU A 81 0.06 4.87 -4.28
CA LEU A 81 -0.30 6.29 -4.14
C LEU A 81 -1.79 6.50 -3.85
N VAL A 82 -2.64 5.56 -4.26
CA VAL A 82 -4.11 5.65 -4.07
C VAL A 82 -4.62 4.63 -3.04
N GLY A 83 -3.77 3.70 -2.60
CA GLY A 83 -4.11 2.77 -1.53
C GLY A 83 -5.20 1.76 -1.89
N LEU A 84 -5.43 1.51 -3.18
CA LEU A 84 -6.42 0.53 -3.64
C LEU A 84 -5.93 -0.91 -3.42
N ARG A 85 -6.85 -1.79 -3.01
CA ARG A 85 -6.67 -3.24 -2.99
C ARG A 85 -6.67 -3.78 -4.41
N LEU A 86 -5.99 -4.90 -4.63
CA LEU A 86 -6.02 -5.56 -5.93
C LEU A 86 -7.45 -6.00 -6.32
N CYS A 87 -8.29 -6.39 -5.37
CA CYS A 87 -9.71 -6.68 -5.65
C CYS A 87 -10.52 -5.43 -6.04
N GLU A 88 -10.16 -4.25 -5.54
CA GLU A 88 -10.78 -2.99 -5.97
C GLU A 88 -10.34 -2.65 -7.40
N ILE A 89 -9.04 -2.78 -7.69
CA ILE A 89 -8.46 -2.49 -9.01
C ILE A 89 -9.02 -3.43 -10.08
N ALA A 90 -9.17 -4.72 -9.77
CA ALA A 90 -9.77 -5.71 -10.65
C ALA A 90 -11.19 -5.34 -11.12
N ALA A 91 -11.94 -4.65 -10.27
CA ALA A 91 -13.32 -4.23 -10.52
C ALA A 91 -13.44 -2.83 -11.12
N LEU A 92 -12.33 -2.10 -11.34
CA LEU A 92 -12.38 -0.76 -11.92
C LEU A 92 -12.62 -0.81 -13.42
N GLU A 93 -13.56 0.02 -13.86
CA GLU A 93 -13.83 0.28 -15.27
C GLU A 93 -13.51 1.75 -15.62
N GLY A 94 -13.45 2.06 -16.91
CA GLY A 94 -13.17 3.43 -17.37
C GLY A 94 -14.06 4.51 -16.76
N ARG A 95 -15.35 4.22 -16.55
CA ARG A 95 -16.34 5.14 -15.95
C ARG A 95 -16.06 5.48 -14.49
N ASP A 96 -15.26 4.66 -13.80
CA ASP A 96 -14.90 4.87 -12.40
C ASP A 96 -13.73 5.85 -12.26
N ILE A 97 -12.98 6.08 -13.34
CA ILE A 97 -11.95 7.11 -13.41
C ILE A 97 -12.60 8.42 -13.84
N ARG A 98 -12.45 9.46 -13.03
CA ARG A 98 -13.03 10.78 -13.30
C ARG A 98 -11.91 11.82 -13.40
N PRO A 99 -11.19 11.90 -14.54
CA PRO A 99 -10.02 12.77 -14.67
C PRO A 99 -10.34 14.24 -14.40
N ARG A 100 -11.47 14.75 -14.93
CA ARG A 100 -11.93 16.13 -14.69
C ARG A 100 -12.14 16.46 -13.21
N LYS A 101 -12.51 15.46 -12.40
CA LYS A 101 -12.71 15.61 -10.94
C LYS A 101 -11.49 15.15 -10.14
N ARG A 102 -10.41 14.69 -10.79
CA ARG A 102 -9.20 14.12 -10.20
C ARG A 102 -9.52 13.11 -9.09
N GLN A 103 -10.38 12.14 -9.40
CA GLN A 103 -10.79 11.11 -8.44
C GLN A 103 -11.07 9.77 -9.10
N ILE A 104 -10.97 8.70 -8.31
CA ILE A 104 -11.37 7.33 -8.64
C ILE A 104 -12.55 6.95 -7.77
N VAL A 105 -13.59 6.35 -8.35
CA VAL A 105 -14.76 5.84 -7.63
C VAL A 105 -14.65 4.33 -7.52
N SER A 106 -14.16 3.83 -6.38
CA SER A 106 -14.12 2.39 -6.13
C SER A 106 -15.48 1.93 -5.57
N ARG A 107 -16.28 1.27 -6.42
CA ARG A 107 -17.59 0.72 -5.99
C ARG A 107 -17.42 -0.49 -5.09
N PHE A 108 -16.48 -1.38 -5.41
CA PHE A 108 -16.11 -2.51 -4.57
C PHE A 108 -15.59 -2.04 -3.20
N GLY A 109 -14.84 -0.94 -3.19
CA GLY A 109 -14.32 -0.31 -1.99
C GLY A 109 -15.30 0.58 -1.23
N PHE A 110 -16.47 0.85 -1.82
CA PHE A 110 -17.44 1.84 -1.36
C PHE A 110 -16.82 3.21 -1.03
N ARG A 111 -15.92 3.69 -1.89
CA ARG A 111 -15.17 4.94 -1.62
C ARG A 111 -14.77 5.71 -2.87
N ILE A 112 -14.64 7.02 -2.70
CA ILE A 112 -14.09 7.96 -3.66
C ILE A 112 -12.71 8.36 -3.16
N VAL A 113 -11.69 8.15 -3.99
CA VAL A 113 -10.29 8.44 -3.63
C VAL A 113 -9.73 9.52 -4.57
N PRO A 114 -8.98 10.52 -4.07
CA PRO A 114 -8.27 11.46 -4.92
C PRO A 114 -7.29 10.74 -5.84
N LEU A 115 -7.12 11.28 -7.04
CA LEU A 115 -6.22 10.76 -8.04
C LEU A 115 -4.88 11.49 -7.93
N HIS A 116 -3.80 10.74 -7.69
CA HIS A 116 -2.46 11.29 -7.56
C HIS A 116 -1.98 11.89 -8.91
N PRO A 117 -1.28 13.04 -8.97
CA PRO A 117 -0.84 13.66 -10.22
C PRO A 117 -0.03 12.74 -11.15
N TRP A 118 0.87 11.93 -10.57
CA TRP A 118 1.60 10.91 -11.33
C TRP A 118 0.70 9.85 -11.99
N ILE A 119 -0.43 9.49 -11.38
CA ILE A 119 -1.39 8.57 -11.99
C ILE A 119 -2.25 9.32 -13.01
N GLU A 120 -2.55 10.60 -12.77
CA GLU A 120 -3.25 11.46 -13.71
C GLU A 120 -2.49 11.54 -15.03
N SER A 121 -1.17 11.72 -14.98
CA SER A 121 -0.31 11.74 -16.15
C SER A 121 -0.31 10.39 -16.90
N LEU A 122 -0.37 9.26 -16.19
CA LEU A 122 -0.55 7.95 -16.82
C LEU A 122 -1.90 7.84 -17.53
N PHE A 123 -3.00 8.31 -16.92
CA PHE A 123 -4.28 8.30 -17.62
C PHE A 123 -4.32 9.21 -18.84
N ILE A 124 -3.62 10.34 -18.80
CA ILE A 124 -3.47 11.22 -19.95
C ILE A 124 -2.64 10.53 -21.04
N GLU A 125 -1.54 9.85 -20.69
CA GLU A 125 -0.73 9.04 -21.61
C GLU A 125 -1.58 7.94 -22.27
N ALA A 126 -2.39 7.23 -21.49
CA ALA A 126 -3.27 6.17 -21.99
C ALA A 126 -4.27 6.71 -23.02
N ARG A 127 -4.97 7.82 -22.72
CA ARG A 127 -5.98 8.42 -23.61
C ARG A 127 -5.42 8.83 -24.97
N ARG A 128 -4.12 9.16 -25.06
CA ARG A 128 -3.46 9.48 -26.34
C ARG A 128 -3.24 8.25 -27.21
N ARG A 129 -3.12 7.05 -26.61
CA ARG A 129 -2.94 5.79 -27.33
C ARG A 129 -4.28 5.16 -27.69
N GLU A 130 -5.16 5.08 -26.70
CA GLU A 130 -6.50 4.51 -26.85
C GLU A 130 -7.42 5.12 -25.78
N PRO A 131 -8.62 5.61 -26.14
CA PRO A 131 -9.53 6.16 -25.16
C PRO A 131 -10.01 5.07 -24.17
N ILE A 132 -9.93 5.38 -22.88
CA ILE A 132 -10.45 4.50 -21.82
C ILE A 132 -11.98 4.46 -21.93
N ALA A 133 -12.51 3.38 -22.51
CA ALA A 133 -13.94 3.19 -22.68
C ALA A 133 -14.65 2.99 -21.33
N ALA A 134 -15.87 3.53 -21.20
CA ALA A 134 -16.60 3.60 -19.94
C ALA A 134 -16.78 2.23 -19.23
N TYR A 135 -17.06 1.17 -19.98
CA TYR A 135 -17.34 -0.17 -19.44
C TYR A 135 -16.18 -1.15 -19.64
N ARG A 136 -15.02 -0.67 -20.12
CA ARG A 136 -13.85 -1.52 -20.29
C ARG A 136 -13.08 -1.60 -18.98
N PRO A 137 -12.57 -2.79 -18.60
CA PRO A 137 -11.70 -2.93 -17.45
C PRO A 137 -10.49 -2.01 -17.54
N LEU A 138 -10.10 -1.42 -16.42
CA LEU A 138 -8.96 -0.51 -16.36
C LEU A 138 -7.64 -1.21 -16.66
N LEU A 139 -7.47 -2.42 -16.11
CA LEU A 139 -6.33 -3.29 -16.33
C LEU A 139 -6.83 -4.63 -16.89
N PRO A 140 -7.09 -4.71 -18.20
CA PRO A 140 -7.59 -5.94 -18.80
C PRO A 140 -6.51 -7.03 -18.84
N GLY A 141 -6.95 -8.27 -19.01
CA GLY A 141 -6.09 -9.40 -19.33
C GLY A 141 -5.62 -9.38 -20.79
N PRO A 142 -4.84 -10.39 -21.23
CA PRO A 142 -4.32 -10.48 -22.59
C PRO A 142 -5.38 -10.37 -23.69
N ASN A 143 -6.58 -10.90 -23.41
CA ASN A 143 -7.70 -10.93 -24.36
C ASN A 143 -8.68 -9.76 -24.18
N GLY A 144 -8.31 -8.71 -23.45
CA GLY A 144 -9.20 -7.55 -23.20
C GLY A 144 -10.26 -7.73 -22.11
N PHE A 145 -10.46 -8.96 -21.63
CA PHE A 145 -11.45 -9.30 -20.60
C PHE A 145 -11.05 -8.85 -19.18
N PRO A 146 -12.04 -8.67 -18.27
CA PRO A 146 -11.78 -8.41 -16.87
C PRO A 146 -10.93 -9.52 -16.24
N VAL A 147 -10.08 -9.14 -15.28
CA VAL A 147 -9.26 -10.08 -14.52
C VAL A 147 -9.67 -10.09 -13.07
N ASN A 148 -9.56 -11.25 -12.41
CA ASN A 148 -9.81 -11.35 -10.99
C ASN A 148 -8.60 -10.87 -10.15
N ALA A 149 -8.80 -10.74 -8.85
CA ALA A 149 -7.75 -10.31 -7.91
C ALA A 149 -6.54 -11.25 -7.92
N ARG A 150 -6.74 -12.57 -8.10
CA ARG A 150 -5.65 -13.56 -8.16
C ARG A 150 -4.73 -13.30 -9.34
N THR A 151 -5.29 -13.01 -10.52
CA THR A 151 -4.51 -12.66 -11.71
C THR A 151 -3.74 -11.36 -11.52
N LEU A 152 -4.34 -10.34 -10.88
CA LEU A 152 -3.63 -9.11 -10.53
C LEU A 152 -2.52 -9.36 -9.49
N HIS A 153 -2.73 -10.25 -8.52
CA HIS A 153 -1.67 -10.66 -7.59
C HIS A 153 -0.49 -11.28 -8.34
N SER A 154 -0.73 -12.22 -9.26
CA SER A 154 0.33 -12.81 -10.08
C SER A 154 1.02 -11.79 -10.97
N ARG A 155 0.29 -10.82 -11.52
CA ARG A 155 0.86 -9.71 -12.30
C ARG A 155 1.73 -8.81 -11.43
N PHE A 156 1.26 -8.43 -10.25
CA PHE A 156 2.00 -7.63 -9.28
C PHE A 156 3.29 -8.35 -8.85
N SER A 157 3.22 -9.62 -8.45
CA SER A 157 4.39 -10.41 -8.04
C SER A 157 5.44 -10.49 -9.15
N ARG A 158 5.04 -10.74 -10.41
CA ARG A 158 5.96 -10.74 -11.55
C ARG A 158 6.61 -9.37 -11.77
N THR A 159 5.84 -8.30 -11.61
CA THR A 159 6.36 -6.93 -11.71
C THR A 159 7.40 -6.68 -10.60
N MET A 160 7.10 -7.07 -9.36
CA MET A 160 8.03 -6.91 -8.24
C MET A 160 9.32 -7.72 -8.43
N THR A 161 9.24 -8.93 -8.98
CA THR A 161 10.43 -9.71 -9.35
C THR A 161 11.28 -8.99 -10.39
N ARG A 162 10.68 -8.42 -11.44
CA ARG A 162 11.42 -7.64 -12.46
C ARG A 162 12.06 -6.38 -11.89
N LEU A 163 11.40 -5.74 -10.93
CA LEU A 163 11.93 -4.57 -10.24
C LEU A 163 12.97 -4.91 -9.15
N GLY A 164 13.33 -6.19 -8.96
CA GLY A 164 14.34 -6.60 -7.99
C GLY A 164 13.85 -6.73 -6.54
N HIS A 165 12.53 -6.74 -6.32
CA HIS A 165 11.92 -6.87 -4.99
C HIS A 165 11.01 -8.11 -4.89
N PRO A 166 11.52 -9.33 -5.15
CA PRO A 166 10.72 -10.54 -5.05
C PRO A 166 10.14 -10.70 -3.64
N GLY A 167 8.86 -11.07 -3.57
CA GLY A 167 8.17 -11.29 -2.28
C GLY A 167 7.53 -10.04 -1.67
N LEU A 168 7.76 -8.85 -2.24
CA LEU A 168 7.05 -7.65 -1.81
C LEU A 168 5.55 -7.78 -2.07
N LYS A 169 4.73 -7.43 -1.08
CA LYS A 169 3.27 -7.57 -1.12
C LYS A 169 2.60 -6.22 -1.38
N PRO A 170 1.43 -6.20 -2.06
CA PRO A 170 0.66 -4.97 -2.24
C PRO A 170 0.35 -4.24 -0.93
N ASP A 171 0.01 -4.99 0.13
CA ASP A 171 -0.28 -4.42 1.43
C ASP A 171 0.92 -3.75 2.11
N THR A 172 2.15 -4.08 1.72
CA THR A 172 3.35 -3.38 2.21
C THR A 172 3.38 -1.96 1.66
N LEU A 173 3.15 -1.77 0.36
CA LEU A 173 3.10 -0.44 -0.28
C LEU A 173 1.93 0.41 0.24
N ARG A 174 0.77 -0.22 0.42
CA ARG A 174 -0.40 0.46 0.99
C ARG A 174 -0.16 0.92 2.42
N ARG A 175 0.59 0.13 3.20
CA ARG A 175 0.98 0.47 4.56
C ARG A 175 1.94 1.64 4.58
N GLU A 176 2.97 1.63 3.74
CA GLU A 176 3.89 2.76 3.59
C GLU A 176 3.13 4.06 3.28
N ALA A 177 2.21 4.02 2.31
CA ALA A 177 1.37 5.17 1.98
C ALA A 177 0.55 5.67 3.20
N SER A 178 0.01 4.75 3.99
CA SER A 178 -0.74 5.10 5.21
C SER A 178 0.14 5.70 6.31
N GLU A 179 1.39 5.24 6.44
CA GLU A 179 2.37 5.79 7.38
C GLU A 179 2.80 7.19 6.96
N LEU A 180 3.00 7.44 5.65
CA LEU A 180 3.28 8.77 5.11
C LEU A 180 2.11 9.73 5.32
N LEU A 181 0.87 9.29 5.08
CA LEU A 181 -0.33 10.07 5.41
C LEU A 181 -0.40 10.41 6.91
N THR A 182 -0.07 9.44 7.77
CA THR A 182 -0.02 9.67 9.23
C THR A 182 1.03 10.73 9.59
N ARG A 183 2.22 10.68 9.00
CA ARG A 183 3.29 11.68 9.18
C ARG A 183 2.89 13.08 8.69
N MET A 184 1.99 13.17 7.72
CA MET A 184 1.39 14.44 7.26
C MET A 184 0.23 14.93 8.16
N GLY A 185 0.09 14.39 9.37
CA GLY A 185 -0.95 14.78 10.32
C GLY A 185 -2.36 14.35 9.89
N THR A 186 -2.50 13.29 9.08
CA THR A 186 -3.83 12.80 8.69
C THR A 186 -4.53 12.14 9.89
N PRO A 187 -5.78 12.50 10.20
CA PRO A 187 -6.57 11.83 11.24
C PRO A 187 -6.62 10.30 11.06
N PRO A 188 -6.45 9.49 12.12
CA PRO A 188 -6.39 8.04 12.03
C PRO A 188 -7.58 7.40 11.30
N GLY A 189 -8.78 7.95 11.46
CA GLY A 189 -9.96 7.43 10.78
C GLY A 189 -9.98 7.68 9.27
N LEU A 190 -9.43 8.81 8.79
CA LEU A 190 -9.25 9.04 7.36
C LEU A 190 -8.17 8.11 6.78
N VAL A 191 -7.12 7.80 7.55
CA VAL A 191 -6.11 6.80 7.17
C VAL A 191 -6.73 5.39 7.09
N GLN A 192 -7.57 5.02 8.06
CA GLN A 192 -8.30 3.73 8.02
C GLN A 192 -9.25 3.64 6.83
N ALA A 193 -9.97 4.72 6.52
CA ALA A 193 -10.84 4.79 5.35
C ALA A 193 -10.04 4.73 4.03
N PHE A 194 -8.86 5.37 3.96
CA PHE A 194 -7.89 5.23 2.87
C PHE A 194 -7.35 3.81 2.70
N LEU A 195 -7.36 2.98 3.74
CA LEU A 195 -7.02 1.56 3.63
C LEU A 195 -8.23 0.65 3.34
N GLY A 196 -9.44 1.21 3.23
CA GLY A 196 -10.68 0.45 3.02
C GLY A 196 -11.06 -0.39 4.24
N LYS A 197 -10.67 0.08 5.44
CA LYS A 197 -10.92 -0.57 6.74
C LYS A 197 -11.95 0.19 7.59
N ASP A 198 -12.76 1.06 6.96
CA ASP A 198 -13.86 1.73 7.65
C ASP A 198 -14.89 0.68 8.13
N ARG A 199 -15.07 0.59 9.46
CA ARG A 199 -16.02 -0.33 10.11
C ARG A 199 -17.43 0.26 10.25
N GLY A 200 -17.78 1.24 9.42
CA GLY A 200 -19.12 1.83 9.41
C GLY A 200 -19.36 2.88 10.50
N ARG A 201 -18.30 3.33 11.19
CA ARG A 201 -18.39 4.52 12.04
C ARG A 201 -18.15 5.75 11.17
N PRO A 202 -18.91 6.85 11.31
CA PRO A 202 -18.76 8.02 10.44
C PRO A 202 -17.49 8.80 10.81
N ILE A 203 -16.33 8.34 10.37
CA ILE A 203 -15.05 9.05 10.59
C ILE A 203 -14.57 9.79 9.34
N ALA A 204 -15.16 9.48 8.18
CA ALA A 204 -14.88 10.13 6.91
C ALA A 204 -16.17 10.71 6.31
N PRO A 205 -16.09 11.84 5.58
CA PRO A 205 -17.23 12.39 4.85
C PRO A 205 -17.87 11.34 3.94
N ARG A 206 -19.18 11.42 3.73
CA ARG A 206 -19.91 10.49 2.85
C ARG A 206 -20.61 11.23 1.73
N ARG A 207 -20.61 10.62 0.54
CA ARG A 207 -21.37 11.07 -0.63
C ARG A 207 -22.28 9.93 -1.09
N GLY A 208 -23.54 9.99 -0.68
CA GLY A 208 -24.46 8.86 -0.79
C GLY A 208 -23.95 7.69 0.07
N ARG A 209 -23.80 6.50 -0.54
CA ARG A 209 -23.30 5.29 0.15
C ARG A 209 -21.77 5.18 0.19
N LEU A 210 -21.06 6.10 -0.44
CA LEU A 210 -19.61 6.04 -0.59
C LEU A 210 -18.91 6.93 0.45
N VAL A 211 -17.80 6.44 0.97
CA VAL A 211 -16.86 7.26 1.74
C VAL A 211 -16.12 8.20 0.80
N ASP A 212 -16.19 9.50 1.05
CA ASP A 212 -15.57 10.54 0.24
C ASP A 212 -14.23 10.98 0.86
N LEU A 213 -13.13 10.53 0.26
CA LEU A 213 -11.77 10.85 0.68
C LEU A 213 -11.17 12.03 -0.08
N THR A 214 -11.98 12.82 -0.81
CA THR A 214 -11.48 13.99 -1.54
C THR A 214 -10.79 15.02 -0.64
N CYS A 215 -11.13 15.06 0.65
CA CYS A 215 -10.43 15.84 1.68
C CYS A 215 -8.94 15.43 1.87
N LEU A 216 -8.52 14.26 1.39
CA LEU A 216 -7.13 13.83 1.41
C LEU A 216 -6.34 14.29 0.17
N ARG A 217 -6.94 15.02 -0.78
CA ARG A 217 -6.31 15.37 -2.07
C ARG A 217 -4.92 15.96 -1.90
N ASP A 218 -4.77 16.99 -1.07
CA ASP A 218 -3.48 17.68 -0.94
C ASP A 218 -2.41 16.79 -0.31
N ARG A 219 -2.81 15.88 0.59
CA ARG A 219 -1.90 14.92 1.23
C ARG A 219 -1.52 13.79 0.26
N ILE A 220 -2.48 13.28 -0.50
CA ILE A 220 -2.19 12.29 -1.56
C ILE A 220 -1.25 12.89 -2.58
N ASN A 221 -1.48 14.13 -3.04
CA ASN A 221 -0.60 14.79 -4.02
C ASN A 221 0.85 14.97 -3.55
N ARG A 222 1.09 14.92 -2.24
CA ARG A 222 2.42 15.02 -1.61
C ARG A 222 3.07 13.67 -1.35
N LEU A 223 2.42 12.56 -1.69
CA LEU A 223 3.07 11.25 -1.61
C LEU A 223 4.25 11.21 -2.57
N PRO A 224 5.43 10.76 -2.12
CA PRO A 224 6.64 10.84 -2.90
C PRO A 224 6.60 9.88 -4.07
N THR A 225 7.13 10.34 -5.19
CA THR A 225 7.33 9.56 -6.41
C THR A 225 8.80 9.45 -6.78
N ALA A 226 9.69 10.14 -6.09
CA ALA A 226 11.15 10.04 -6.21
C ALA A 226 11.83 9.83 -4.85
N VAL A 227 12.97 9.13 -4.86
CA VAL A 227 13.79 8.93 -3.65
C VAL A 227 14.35 10.29 -3.19
N GLY A 228 14.22 10.59 -1.90
CA GLY A 228 14.63 11.87 -1.32
C GLY A 228 13.54 12.93 -1.26
N GLU A 229 12.37 12.70 -1.89
CA GLU A 229 11.18 13.51 -1.62
C GLU A 229 10.66 13.18 -0.22
N VAL A 230 10.87 14.10 0.73
CA VAL A 230 10.26 14.00 2.06
C VAL A 230 8.82 14.45 1.94
N ALA A 231 7.87 13.64 2.43
CA ALA A 231 6.48 14.06 2.60
C ALA A 231 6.46 15.30 3.51
N LYS A 232 6.34 16.50 2.91
CA LYS A 232 6.33 17.75 3.65
C LYS A 232 5.09 17.76 4.56
N PRO A 233 5.22 18.08 5.85
CA PRO A 233 4.06 18.20 6.74
C PRO A 233 3.03 19.14 6.11
N ALA A 234 1.75 18.85 6.33
CA ALA A 234 0.69 19.79 5.97
C ALA A 234 1.03 21.14 6.62
N ALA A 235 0.97 22.23 5.85
CA ALA A 235 1.01 23.55 6.47
C ALA A 235 -0.18 23.60 7.41
N THR A 236 0.07 23.74 8.70
CA THR A 236 -0.97 24.14 9.64
C THR A 236 -1.34 25.56 9.28
N ASP A 237 -2.38 25.72 8.49
CA ASP A 237 -3.08 27.00 8.38
C ASP A 237 -3.66 27.27 9.78
N GLY A 238 -3.09 28.28 10.45
CA GLY A 238 -3.60 28.84 11.69
C GLY A 238 -4.71 29.84 11.42
#